data_AF-A0A952TG91-F1
#
_entry.id   AF-A0A952TG91-F1
#
_cell.length_a   1.000
_cell.length_b   1.000
_cell.length_c   1.000
_cell.angle_alpha   90.00
_cell.angle_beta   90.00
_cell.angle_gamma   90.00
#
_symmetry.space_group_name_H-M   'P 1'
#
loop_
_entity.id
_entity.type
_entity.pdbx_description
1 polymer ?
#
loop_
_entity_poly.entity_id
_entity_poly.type
_entity_poly.pdbx_seq_one_letter_code
_entity_poly.pdbx_strand_id
1 'polypeptide(L)'
;MIQGRRRPPQGPPQKQKPPGPLRDRWFAGSLLFGLGAGLIACLLLFLVPAVFFIEQNYNIFLQLAYDVKPGLVQHLEREILWIRSFLVLGSIATAAVGMLFARRLVRHLFRPLQAMEDHLQALTEGQWDQAPPDMMGEETYRSLFLNYEEFYRVQRANLEAELRLLESLPIDPQRRDALLAWQLLLSGHRGRLGLPALAPDAVNDDAASSSVSALSRRAS
;
A
#
# COMPACT_ATOMS: atom_id res chain seq x y z
N MET A 1 -22.40 -37.30 33.94
CA MET A 1 -23.09 -36.28 33.11
C MET A 1 -22.05 -35.40 32.46
N ILE A 2 -21.76 -35.61 31.18
CA ILE A 2 -20.76 -34.84 30.43
C ILE A 2 -21.52 -33.77 29.65
N GLN A 3 -21.42 -32.52 30.08
CA GLN A 3 -21.99 -31.38 29.38
C GLN A 3 -21.25 -31.18 28.05
N GLY A 4 -21.95 -31.45 26.95
CA GLY A 4 -21.45 -31.20 25.60
C GLY A 4 -21.30 -29.70 25.35
N ARG A 5 -20.05 -29.25 25.18
CA ARG A 5 -19.73 -27.93 24.62
C ARG A 5 -20.33 -27.83 23.21
N ARG A 6 -21.43 -27.09 23.06
CA ARG A 6 -21.94 -26.67 21.75
C ARG A 6 -20.87 -25.80 21.08
N ARG A 7 -20.33 -26.26 19.94
CA ARG A 7 -19.48 -25.42 19.10
C ARG A 7 -20.31 -24.26 18.55
N PRO A 8 -19.79 -23.02 18.53
CA PRO A 8 -20.47 -21.91 17.88
C PRO A 8 -20.64 -22.21 16.38
N PRO A 9 -21.70 -21.67 15.75
CA PRO A 9 -21.93 -21.84 14.32
C PRO A 9 -20.74 -21.27 13.54
N GLN A 10 -20.09 -22.13 12.74
CA GLN A 10 -19.09 -21.69 11.78
C GLN A 10 -19.81 -20.82 10.75
N GLY A 11 -19.45 -19.54 10.68
CA GLY A 11 -19.91 -18.63 9.64
C GLY A 11 -19.57 -19.18 8.25
N PRO A 12 -20.30 -18.77 7.20
CA PRO A 12 -20.02 -19.22 5.85
C PRO A 12 -18.56 -18.93 5.46
N PRO A 13 -17.92 -19.80 4.67
CA PRO A 13 -16.55 -19.59 4.23
C PRO A 13 -16.46 -18.25 3.50
N GLN A 14 -15.73 -17.29 4.08
CA GLN A 14 -15.43 -16.02 3.42
C GLN A 14 -14.72 -16.33 2.11
N LYS A 15 -15.40 -16.09 0.98
CA LYS A 15 -14.77 -16.10 -0.33
C LYS A 15 -13.64 -15.08 -0.29
N GLN A 16 -12.40 -15.56 -0.34
CA GLN A 16 -11.21 -14.71 -0.41
C GLN A 16 -11.36 -13.81 -1.64
N LYS A 17 -11.55 -12.51 -1.39
CA LYS A 17 -11.63 -11.47 -2.42
C LYS A 17 -10.30 -11.50 -3.20
N PRO A 18 -10.32 -11.40 -4.55
CA PRO A 18 -9.09 -11.38 -5.32
C PRO A 18 -8.19 -10.24 -4.84
N PRO A 19 -6.86 -10.46 -4.78
CA PRO A 19 -5.92 -9.44 -4.34
C PRO A 19 -6.08 -8.20 -5.21
N GLY A 20 -6.06 -7.02 -4.58
CA GLY A 20 -6.08 -5.74 -5.28
C GLY A 20 -4.91 -5.56 -6.25
N PRO A 21 -5.01 -4.61 -7.19
CA PRO A 21 -4.04 -4.44 -8.27
C PRO A 21 -2.61 -4.15 -7.79
N LEU A 22 -2.41 -3.51 -6.63
CA LEU A 22 -1.07 -3.23 -6.08
C LEU A 22 -0.42 -4.48 -5.46
N ARG A 23 -1.24 -5.49 -5.12
CA ARG A 23 -0.80 -6.79 -4.62
C ARG A 23 -0.49 -7.77 -5.75
N ASP A 24 -0.80 -7.42 -7.00
CA ASP A 24 -0.46 -8.24 -8.15
C ASP A 24 1.05 -8.19 -8.41
N ARG A 25 1.71 -9.33 -8.17
CA ARG A 25 3.15 -9.52 -8.45
C ARG A 25 3.45 -9.29 -9.93
N TRP A 26 2.47 -9.49 -10.79
CA TRP A 26 2.59 -9.22 -12.22
C TRP A 26 2.71 -7.72 -12.51
N PHE A 27 1.95 -6.87 -11.83
CA PHE A 27 2.05 -5.41 -11.99
C PHE A 27 3.43 -4.89 -11.58
N ALA A 28 3.92 -5.30 -10.40
CA ALA A 28 5.26 -4.93 -9.95
C ALA A 28 6.37 -5.48 -10.89
N GLY A 29 6.18 -6.70 -11.42
CA GLY A 29 7.09 -7.31 -12.38
C GLY A 29 7.13 -6.55 -13.72
N SER A 30 5.98 -6.15 -14.24
CA SER A 30 5.85 -5.37 -15.48
C SER A 30 6.54 -4.01 -15.35
N LEU A 31 6.36 -3.34 -14.22
CA LEU A 31 6.95 -2.02 -13.96
C LEU A 31 8.48 -2.10 -13.81
N LEU A 32 8.98 -3.13 -13.09
CA LEU A 32 10.40 -3.41 -12.98
C LEU A 32 11.02 -3.77 -14.35
N PHE A 33 10.31 -4.56 -15.16
CA PHE A 33 10.73 -4.90 -16.52
C PHE A 33 10.82 -3.66 -17.40
N GLY A 34 9.80 -2.79 -17.37
CA GLY A 34 9.80 -1.53 -18.10
C GLY A 34 10.97 -0.61 -17.72
N LEU A 35 11.22 -0.43 -16.42
CA LEU A 35 12.36 0.34 -15.92
C LEU A 35 13.70 -0.29 -16.31
N GLY A 36 13.82 -1.60 -16.20
CA GLY A 36 15.02 -2.35 -16.60
C GLY A 36 15.31 -2.23 -18.10
N ALA A 37 14.28 -2.38 -18.94
CA ALA A 37 14.38 -2.20 -20.38
C ALA A 37 14.80 -0.77 -20.75
N GLY A 38 14.21 0.24 -20.09
CA GLY A 38 14.60 1.65 -20.26
C GLY A 38 16.05 1.91 -19.89
N LEU A 39 16.52 1.38 -18.75
CA LEU A 39 17.92 1.49 -18.32
C LEU A 39 18.88 0.86 -19.34
N ILE A 40 18.56 -0.33 -19.85
CA ILE A 40 19.37 -1.01 -20.88
C ILE A 40 19.36 -0.20 -22.18
N ALA A 41 18.21 0.33 -22.60
CA ALA A 41 18.11 1.15 -23.80
C ALA A 41 18.96 2.42 -23.70
N CYS A 42 18.90 3.14 -22.57
CA CYS A 42 19.76 4.30 -22.32
C CYS A 42 21.25 3.92 -22.34
N LEU A 43 21.61 2.82 -21.67
CA LEU A 43 22.99 2.34 -21.65
C LEU A 43 23.48 2.05 -23.08
N LEU A 44 22.70 1.33 -23.89
CA LEU A 44 23.06 1.01 -25.27
C LEU A 44 23.15 2.25 -26.16
N LEU A 45 22.26 3.24 -25.97
CA LEU A 45 22.25 4.48 -26.73
C LEU A 45 23.55 5.27 -26.59
N PHE A 46 24.20 5.20 -25.43
CA PHE A 46 25.52 5.82 -25.21
C PHE A 46 26.70 4.87 -25.49
N LEU A 47 26.54 3.58 -25.17
CA LEU A 47 27.62 2.59 -25.30
C LEU A 47 27.98 2.31 -26.76
N VAL A 48 26.97 2.20 -27.65
CA VAL A 48 27.19 1.85 -29.06
C VAL A 48 28.02 2.92 -29.78
N PRO A 49 27.66 4.23 -29.72
CA PRO A 49 28.52 5.27 -30.29
C PRO A 49 29.90 5.32 -29.64
N ALA A 50 29.98 5.19 -28.32
CA ALA A 50 31.27 5.23 -27.62
C ALA A 50 32.23 4.13 -28.09
N VAL A 51 31.74 2.89 -28.21
CA VAL A 51 32.53 1.78 -28.75
C VAL A 51 32.95 2.05 -30.19
N PHE A 52 32.02 2.52 -31.03
CA PHE A 52 32.32 2.84 -32.42
C PHE A 52 33.45 3.89 -32.54
N PHE A 53 33.36 4.98 -31.77
CA PHE A 53 34.40 6.03 -31.76
C PHE A 53 35.74 5.52 -31.23
N ILE A 54 35.75 4.70 -30.18
CA ILE A 54 36.98 4.11 -29.65
C ILE A 54 37.67 3.26 -30.72
N GLU A 55 36.93 2.36 -31.38
CA GLU A 55 37.47 1.49 -32.44
C GLU A 55 37.99 2.29 -33.63
N GLN A 56 37.23 3.30 -34.08
CA GLN A 56 37.65 4.13 -35.21
C GLN A 56 38.93 4.90 -34.89
N ASN A 57 39.02 5.53 -33.72
CA ASN A 57 40.20 6.26 -33.29
C ASN A 57 41.41 5.33 -33.15
N TYR A 58 41.21 4.13 -32.60
CA TYR A 58 42.29 3.17 -32.41
C TYR A 58 42.88 2.67 -33.73
N ASN A 59 42.02 2.40 -34.72
CA ASN A 59 42.49 2.00 -36.05
C ASN A 59 43.38 3.07 -36.71
N ILE A 60 43.05 4.36 -36.53
CA ILE A 60 43.87 5.47 -37.03
C ILE A 60 45.23 5.51 -36.33
N PHE A 61 45.26 5.38 -35.00
CA PHE A 61 46.52 5.36 -34.25
C PHE A 61 47.39 4.16 -34.58
N LEU A 62 46.78 3.00 -34.84
CA LEU A 62 47.48 1.78 -35.14
C LEU A 62 48.13 1.85 -36.55
N GLN A 63 47.44 2.41 -37.53
CA GLN A 63 48.02 2.71 -38.85
C GLN A 63 49.20 3.68 -38.74
N LEU A 64 49.03 4.79 -38.01
CA LEU A 64 50.10 5.77 -37.83
C LEU A 64 51.32 5.20 -37.08
N ALA A 65 51.10 4.29 -36.13
CA ALA A 65 52.16 3.65 -35.37
C ALA A 65 53.01 2.72 -36.26
N TYR A 66 52.42 2.01 -37.21
CA TYR A 66 53.16 1.20 -38.18
C TYR A 66 54.12 2.04 -39.03
N ASP A 67 53.69 3.23 -39.44
CA ASP A 67 54.48 4.11 -40.30
C ASP A 67 55.63 4.81 -39.55
N VAL A 68 55.38 5.21 -38.29
CA VAL A 68 56.32 6.09 -37.54
C VAL A 68 57.20 5.32 -36.57
N LYS A 69 56.64 4.42 -35.74
CA LYS A 69 57.36 3.67 -34.70
C LYS A 69 56.71 2.30 -34.46
N PRO A 70 57.12 1.24 -35.17
CA PRO A 70 56.47 -0.07 -35.10
C PRO A 70 56.55 -0.73 -33.71
N GLY A 71 57.54 -0.35 -32.88
CA GLY A 71 57.61 -0.82 -31.49
C GLY A 71 56.42 -0.40 -30.61
N LEU A 72 55.66 0.62 -31.00
CA LEU A 72 54.50 1.11 -30.24
C LEU A 72 53.24 0.24 -30.43
N VAL A 73 53.19 -0.56 -31.51
CA VAL A 73 52.00 -1.32 -31.91
C VAL A 73 51.59 -2.32 -30.83
N GLN A 74 52.54 -3.05 -30.25
CA GLN A 74 52.27 -4.02 -29.19
C GLN A 74 51.69 -3.37 -27.92
N HIS A 75 52.05 -2.12 -27.64
CA HIS A 75 51.51 -1.39 -26.49
C HIS A 75 50.06 -0.96 -26.75
N LEU A 76 49.78 -0.43 -27.95
CA LEU A 76 48.43 -0.08 -28.40
C LEU A 76 47.49 -1.29 -28.37
N GLU A 77 47.91 -2.43 -28.92
CA GLU A 77 47.08 -3.66 -28.92
C GLU A 77 46.74 -4.16 -27.51
N ARG A 78 47.67 -4.00 -26.56
CA ARG A 78 47.41 -4.36 -25.17
C ARG A 78 46.45 -3.38 -24.50
N GLU A 79 46.61 -2.09 -24.76
CA GLU A 79 45.77 -1.05 -24.18
C GLU A 79 44.32 -1.15 -24.68
N ILE A 80 44.07 -1.40 -25.96
CA ILE A 80 42.69 -1.61 -26.45
C ILE A 80 42.02 -2.83 -25.78
N LEU A 81 42.76 -3.91 -25.51
CA LEU A 81 42.23 -5.06 -24.77
C LEU A 81 41.79 -4.65 -23.36
N TRP A 82 42.61 -3.84 -22.66
CA TRP A 82 42.28 -3.32 -21.34
C TRP A 82 41.06 -2.39 -21.38
N ILE A 83 41.00 -1.47 -22.35
CA ILE A 83 39.88 -0.54 -22.53
C ILE A 83 38.59 -1.32 -22.78
N ARG A 84 38.60 -2.29 -23.71
CA ARG A 84 37.44 -3.15 -23.99
C ARG A 84 37.01 -3.93 -22.74
N SER A 85 37.96 -4.54 -22.04
CA SER A 85 37.67 -5.29 -20.80
C SER A 85 37.04 -4.38 -19.74
N PHE A 86 37.59 -3.18 -19.55
CA PHE A 86 37.08 -2.19 -18.61
C PHE A 86 35.67 -1.72 -18.99
N LEU A 87 35.41 -1.49 -20.28
CA LEU A 87 34.11 -1.04 -20.78
C LEU A 87 33.03 -2.11 -20.64
N VAL A 88 33.36 -3.38 -20.90
CA VAL A 88 32.44 -4.50 -20.67
C VAL A 88 32.16 -4.67 -19.17
N LEU A 89 33.19 -4.70 -18.33
CA LEU A 89 33.01 -4.86 -16.89
C LEU A 89 32.23 -3.69 -16.27
N GLY A 90 32.55 -2.46 -16.69
CA GLY A 90 31.89 -1.23 -16.26
C GLY A 90 30.43 -1.17 -16.69
N SER A 91 30.10 -1.62 -17.90
CA SER A 91 28.71 -1.66 -18.37
C SER A 91 27.88 -2.69 -17.59
N ILE A 92 28.43 -3.87 -17.30
CA ILE A 92 27.80 -4.89 -16.44
C ILE A 92 27.58 -4.33 -15.01
N ALA A 93 28.59 -3.71 -14.42
CA ALA A 93 28.48 -3.13 -13.08
C ALA A 93 27.42 -2.01 -13.02
N THR A 94 27.39 -1.14 -14.02
CA THR A 94 26.41 -0.06 -14.13
C THR A 94 24.99 -0.61 -14.28
N ALA A 95 24.80 -1.62 -15.13
CA ALA A 95 23.51 -2.29 -15.29
C ALA A 95 23.05 -2.96 -13.99
N ALA A 96 23.95 -3.64 -13.27
CA ALA A 96 23.64 -4.28 -11.99
C ALA A 96 23.21 -3.26 -10.92
N VAL A 97 23.96 -2.17 -10.77
CA VAL A 97 23.62 -1.09 -9.83
C VAL A 97 22.31 -0.41 -10.21
N GLY A 98 22.11 -0.11 -11.50
CA GLY A 98 20.86 0.47 -12.00
C GLY A 98 19.66 -0.42 -11.70
N MET A 99 19.78 -1.73 -11.90
CA MET A 99 18.72 -2.69 -11.60
C MET A 99 18.43 -2.79 -10.10
N LEU A 100 19.46 -2.78 -9.24
CA LEU A 100 19.30 -2.74 -7.79
C LEU A 100 18.58 -1.47 -7.34
N PHE A 101 18.92 -0.32 -7.93
CA PHE A 101 18.27 0.95 -7.64
C PHE A 101 16.80 0.95 -8.07
N ALA A 102 16.50 0.52 -9.30
CA ALA A 102 15.12 0.38 -9.79
C ALA A 102 14.30 -0.52 -8.88
N ARG A 103 14.85 -1.67 -8.47
CA ARG A 103 14.18 -2.59 -7.55
C ARG A 103 13.97 -2.00 -6.16
N ARG A 104 14.91 -1.19 -5.66
CA ARG A 104 14.78 -0.48 -4.39
C ARG A 104 13.69 0.59 -4.47
N LEU A 105 13.68 1.37 -5.55
CA LEU A 105 12.71 2.42 -5.82
C LEU A 105 11.29 1.85 -5.86
N VAL A 106 11.07 0.80 -6.65
CA VAL A 106 9.76 0.12 -6.72
C VAL A 106 9.33 -0.37 -5.34
N ARG A 107 10.20 -1.02 -4.57
CA ARG A 107 9.83 -1.48 -3.22
C ARG A 107 9.48 -0.34 -2.27
N HIS A 108 10.22 0.76 -2.32
CA HIS A 108 9.98 1.92 -1.47
C HIS A 108 8.67 2.62 -1.83
N LEU A 109 8.37 2.77 -3.13
CA LEU A 109 7.15 3.43 -3.58
C LEU A 109 5.89 2.58 -3.33
N PHE A 110 5.97 1.27 -3.51
CA PHE A 110 4.79 0.40 -3.43
C PHE A 110 4.39 0.01 -2.01
N ARG A 111 5.36 -0.11 -1.09
CA ARG A 111 5.09 -0.54 0.28
C ARG A 111 4.09 0.35 1.03
N PRO A 112 4.21 1.70 1.04
CA PRO A 112 3.24 2.56 1.73
C PRO A 112 1.86 2.51 1.06
N LEU A 113 1.82 2.48 -0.28
CA LEU A 113 0.56 2.35 -1.02
C LEU A 113 -0.17 1.04 -0.71
N GLN A 114 0.57 -0.06 -0.60
CA GLN A 114 0.00 -1.35 -0.23
C GLN A 114 -0.56 -1.31 1.20
N ALA A 115 0.14 -0.70 2.16
CA ALA A 115 -0.35 -0.56 3.53
C ALA A 115 -1.65 0.27 3.61
N MET A 116 -1.76 1.33 2.79
CA MET A 116 -3.01 2.10 2.67
C MET A 116 -4.14 1.28 2.06
N GLU A 117 -3.87 0.51 1.00
CA GLU A 117 -4.88 -0.34 0.37
C GLU A 117 -5.37 -1.42 1.33
N ASP A 118 -4.45 -2.07 2.06
CA ASP A 118 -4.78 -3.09 3.06
C ASP A 118 -5.65 -2.50 4.18
N HIS A 119 -5.31 -1.30 4.68
CA HIS A 119 -6.12 -0.63 5.70
C HIS A 119 -7.49 -0.19 5.14
N LEU A 120 -7.54 0.38 3.92
CA LEU A 120 -8.82 0.70 3.25
C LEU A 120 -9.70 -0.53 3.09
N GLN A 121 -9.11 -1.66 2.71
CA GLN A 121 -9.84 -2.90 2.58
C GLN A 121 -10.41 -3.34 3.94
N ALA A 122 -9.61 -3.31 4.99
CA ALA A 122 -10.06 -3.60 6.36
C ALA A 122 -11.25 -2.69 6.77
N LEU A 123 -11.18 -1.39 6.46
CA LEU A 123 -12.27 -0.45 6.71
C LEU A 123 -13.54 -0.80 5.92
N THR A 124 -13.42 -1.21 4.66
CA THR A 124 -14.58 -1.66 3.86
C THR A 124 -15.19 -2.96 4.37
N GLU A 125 -14.39 -3.81 5.03
CA GLU A 125 -14.85 -5.02 5.72
C GLU A 125 -15.45 -4.70 7.11
N GLY A 126 -15.40 -3.44 7.53
CA GLY A 126 -15.96 -2.97 8.77
C GLY A 126 -15.02 -3.09 9.97
N GLN A 127 -13.71 -3.22 9.78
CA GLN A 127 -12.72 -3.26 10.86
C GLN A 127 -12.19 -1.85 11.13
N TRP A 128 -12.96 -1.04 11.85
CA TRP A 128 -12.59 0.36 12.16
C TRP A 128 -11.74 0.51 13.44
N ASP A 129 -11.51 -0.59 14.15
CA ASP A 129 -10.70 -0.70 15.35
C ASP A 129 -9.19 -0.63 15.05
N GLN A 130 -8.79 -0.88 13.81
CA GLN A 130 -7.40 -0.79 13.39
C GLN A 130 -6.95 0.67 13.35
N ALA A 131 -5.77 0.92 13.93
CA ALA A 131 -5.11 2.21 13.82
C ALA A 131 -4.62 2.42 12.39
N PRO A 132 -4.71 3.65 11.85
CA PRO A 132 -4.15 3.94 10.54
C PRO A 132 -2.66 3.58 10.52
N PRO A 133 -2.15 3.04 9.39
CA PRO A 133 -0.77 2.63 9.29
C PRO A 133 0.17 3.81 9.57
N ASP A 134 1.11 3.62 10.49
CA ASP A 134 2.12 4.64 10.80
C ASP A 134 3.09 4.74 9.62
N MET A 135 2.90 5.78 8.80
CA MET A 135 3.74 6.08 7.64
C MET A 135 4.59 7.34 7.86
N MET A 136 4.87 7.66 9.13
CA MET A 136 5.77 8.75 9.53
C MET A 136 7.19 8.48 9.03
N GLY A 137 7.53 8.96 7.83
CA GLY A 137 8.90 8.89 7.33
C GLY A 137 9.14 9.30 5.88
N GLU A 138 8.13 9.22 5.01
CA GLU A 138 8.33 9.49 3.58
C GLU A 138 7.64 10.80 3.16
N GLU A 139 8.42 11.88 3.00
CA GLU A 139 7.91 13.19 2.54
C GLU A 139 7.11 13.09 1.23
N THR A 140 7.49 12.14 0.36
CA THR A 140 6.84 11.87 -0.93
C THR A 140 5.36 11.55 -0.81
N TYR A 141 4.94 10.90 0.27
CA TYR A 141 3.55 10.47 0.50
C TYR A 141 2.81 11.32 1.52
N ARG A 142 3.44 12.36 2.05
CA ARG A 142 2.90 13.15 3.16
C ARG A 142 1.52 13.73 2.85
N SER A 143 1.33 14.33 1.68
CA SER A 143 0.03 14.92 1.30
C SER A 143 -1.06 13.86 1.12
N LEU A 144 -0.71 12.73 0.49
CA LEU A 144 -1.61 11.60 0.32
C LEU A 144 -2.04 11.03 1.67
N PHE A 145 -1.09 10.90 2.60
CA PHE A 145 -1.35 10.42 3.95
C PHE A 145 -2.23 11.37 4.76
N LEU A 146 -1.98 12.68 4.69
CA LEU A 146 -2.81 13.67 5.37
C LEU A 146 -4.26 13.64 4.86
N ASN A 147 -4.46 13.60 3.54
CA ASN A 147 -5.79 13.49 2.94
C ASN A 147 -6.48 12.18 3.36
N TYR A 148 -5.71 11.10 3.45
CA TYR A 148 -6.19 9.81 3.89
C TYR A 148 -6.62 9.79 5.36
N GLU A 149 -5.79 10.35 6.24
CA GLU A 149 -6.08 10.47 7.67
C GLU A 149 -7.32 11.34 7.90
N GLU A 150 -7.45 12.46 7.17
CA GLU A 150 -8.63 13.30 7.21
C GLU A 150 -9.88 12.54 6.75
N PHE A 151 -9.79 11.81 5.62
CA PHE A 151 -10.89 10.98 5.14
C PHE A 151 -11.29 9.92 6.18
N TYR A 152 -10.33 9.19 6.75
CA TYR A 152 -10.59 8.21 7.81
C TYR A 152 -11.29 8.84 9.01
N ARG A 153 -10.80 9.99 9.49
CA ARG A 153 -11.36 10.72 10.63
C ARG A 153 -12.80 11.16 10.36
N VAL A 154 -13.07 11.71 9.18
CA VAL A 154 -14.42 12.14 8.78
C VAL A 154 -15.37 10.94 8.73
N GLN A 155 -14.96 9.83 8.12
CA GLN A 155 -15.81 8.65 8.02
C GLN A 155 -16.10 7.99 9.36
N ARG A 156 -15.09 7.93 10.23
CA ARG A 156 -15.28 7.44 11.60
C ARG A 156 -16.24 8.34 12.37
N ALA A 157 -16.07 9.66 12.29
CA ALA A 157 -16.97 10.61 12.94
C ALA A 157 -18.42 10.51 12.42
N ASN A 158 -18.60 10.30 11.12
CA ASN A 158 -19.92 10.07 10.53
C ASN A 158 -20.57 8.78 11.08
N LEU A 159 -19.83 7.68 11.15
CA LEU A 159 -20.32 6.42 11.72
C LEU A 159 -20.68 6.55 13.21
N GLU A 160 -19.87 7.28 13.98
CA GLU A 160 -20.15 7.56 15.39
C GLU A 160 -21.41 8.45 15.54
N ALA A 161 -21.60 9.43 14.66
CA ALA A 161 -22.78 10.28 14.64
C ALA A 161 -24.05 9.50 14.27
N GLU A 162 -23.99 8.66 13.23
CA GLU A 162 -25.07 7.74 12.86
C GLU A 162 -25.46 6.81 14.02
N LEU A 163 -24.46 6.28 14.73
CA LEU A 163 -24.68 5.42 15.89
C LEU A 163 -25.39 6.18 17.02
N ARG A 164 -24.98 7.41 17.34
CA ARG A 164 -25.65 8.25 18.35
C ARG A 164 -27.09 8.57 17.94
N LEU A 165 -27.36 8.81 16.66
CA LEU A 165 -28.71 9.02 16.16
C LEU A 165 -29.57 7.76 16.32
N LEU A 166 -29.02 6.60 15.99
CA LEU A 166 -29.66 5.30 16.20
C LEU A 166 -29.96 5.06 17.68
N GLU A 167 -29.05 5.39 18.60
CA GLU A 167 -29.27 5.27 20.04
C GLU A 167 -30.38 6.20 20.57
N SER A 168 -30.51 7.39 19.99
CA SER A 168 -31.48 8.40 20.42
C SER A 168 -32.91 8.22 19.87
N LEU A 169 -33.10 7.30 18.92
CA LEU A 169 -34.39 7.10 18.25
C LEU A 169 -35.43 6.49 19.21
N PRO A 170 -36.57 7.16 19.46
CA PRO A 170 -37.64 6.59 20.27
C PRO A 170 -38.35 5.47 19.48
N ILE A 171 -38.24 4.23 19.97
CA ILE A 171 -38.87 3.06 19.34
C ILE A 171 -40.06 2.62 20.17
N ASP A 172 -41.20 2.45 19.50
CA ASP A 172 -42.40 1.91 20.11
C ASP A 172 -42.16 0.44 20.51
N PRO A 173 -42.15 0.10 21.82
CA PRO A 173 -41.86 -1.25 22.30
C PRO A 173 -42.93 -2.27 21.88
N GLN A 174 -44.10 -1.82 21.41
CA GLN A 174 -45.16 -2.71 20.94
C GLN A 174 -44.86 -3.31 19.56
N ARG A 175 -43.99 -2.67 18.75
CA ARG A 175 -43.59 -3.15 17.43
C ARG A 175 -42.32 -3.98 17.50
N ARG A 176 -42.48 -5.27 17.83
CA ARG A 176 -41.37 -6.23 18.00
C ARG A 176 -40.41 -6.28 16.80
N ASP A 177 -40.94 -6.25 15.57
CA ASP A 177 -40.10 -6.34 14.37
C ASP A 177 -39.20 -5.12 14.19
N ALA A 178 -39.71 -3.92 14.52
CA ALA A 178 -38.94 -2.68 14.46
C ALA A 178 -37.84 -2.66 15.53
N LEU A 179 -38.14 -3.16 16.72
CA LEU A 179 -37.18 -3.28 17.82
C LEU A 179 -36.06 -4.28 17.49
N LEU A 180 -36.38 -5.43 16.90
CA LEU A 180 -35.38 -6.41 16.45
C LEU A 180 -34.51 -5.88 15.32
N ALA A 181 -35.11 -5.20 14.33
CA ALA A 181 -34.37 -4.58 13.23
C ALA A 181 -33.41 -3.50 13.75
N TRP A 182 -33.86 -2.68 14.71
CA TRP A 182 -33.02 -1.67 15.33
C TRP A 182 -31.87 -2.27 16.14
N GLN A 183 -32.12 -3.28 16.98
CA GLN A 183 -31.06 -3.96 17.73
C GLN A 183 -30.03 -4.59 16.79
N LEU A 184 -30.48 -5.16 15.67
CA LEU A 184 -29.59 -5.73 14.66
C LEU A 184 -28.72 -4.64 14.00
N LEU A 185 -29.31 -3.50 13.63
CA LEU A 185 -28.56 -2.36 13.10
C LEU A 185 -27.56 -1.82 14.14
N LEU A 186 -27.99 -1.61 15.38
CA LEU A 186 -27.14 -1.10 16.45
C LEU A 186 -25.94 -2.03 16.72
N SER A 187 -26.20 -3.34 16.78
CA SER A 187 -25.14 -4.34 16.96
C SER A 187 -24.18 -4.40 15.77
N GLY A 188 -24.69 -4.22 14.54
CA GLY A 188 -23.88 -4.12 13.33
C GLY A 188 -22.98 -2.89 13.33
N HIS A 189 -23.51 -1.70 13.64
CA HIS A 189 -22.74 -0.46 13.70
C HIS A 189 -21.72 -0.46 14.85
N ARG A 190 -22.08 -0.96 16.04
CA ARG A 190 -21.14 -1.14 17.17
C ARG A 190 -20.03 -2.11 16.84
N GLY A 191 -20.37 -3.26 16.23
CA GLY A 191 -19.41 -4.27 15.82
C GLY A 191 -18.38 -3.73 14.84
N ARG A 192 -18.79 -2.85 13.92
CA ARG A 192 -17.87 -2.18 12.98
C ARG A 192 -16.88 -1.25 13.67
N LEU A 193 -17.31 -0.55 14.70
CA LEU A 193 -16.46 0.35 15.49
C LEU A 193 -15.62 -0.37 16.57
N GLY A 194 -15.70 -1.71 16.66
CA GLY A 194 -15.05 -2.49 17.71
C GLY A 194 -15.61 -2.24 19.11
N LEU A 195 -16.81 -1.65 19.21
CA LEU A 195 -17.46 -1.35 20.49
C LEU A 195 -18.15 -2.61 21.04
N PRO A 196 -18.16 -2.82 22.37
CA PRO A 196 -18.87 -3.94 22.98
C PRO A 196 -20.37 -3.84 22.67
N ALA A 197 -20.98 -5.00 22.42
CA ALA A 197 -22.43 -5.11 22.23
C ALA A 197 -23.15 -4.59 23.48
N LEU A 198 -24.18 -3.76 23.30
CA LEU A 198 -25.02 -3.31 24.39
C LEU A 198 -25.66 -4.52 25.07
N ALA A 199 -25.48 -4.65 26.38
CA ALA A 199 -26.19 -5.63 27.16
C ALA A 199 -27.69 -5.31 27.08
N PRO A 200 -28.57 -6.33 26.93
CA PRO A 200 -30.00 -6.11 26.72
C PRO A 200 -30.68 -5.32 27.85
N ASP A 201 -30.08 -5.28 29.03
CA ASP A 201 -30.65 -4.63 30.22
C ASP A 201 -30.36 -3.12 30.33
N ALA A 202 -29.36 -2.59 29.61
CA ALA A 202 -28.98 -1.18 29.69
C ALA A 202 -29.92 -0.23 28.91
N VAL A 203 -30.73 -0.76 27.98
CA VAL A 203 -31.62 0.03 27.12
C VAL A 203 -32.85 0.57 27.88
N ASN A 204 -33.26 -0.10 28.97
CA ASN A 204 -34.43 0.32 29.74
C ASN A 204 -34.12 1.45 30.75
N ASP A 205 -32.89 1.55 31.25
CA ASP A 205 -32.54 2.53 32.29
C ASP A 205 -32.26 3.93 31.71
N ASP A 206 -31.69 4.03 30.51
CA ASP A 206 -31.37 5.33 29.88
C ASP A 206 -32.58 6.00 29.21
N ALA A 207 -33.55 5.23 28.71
CA ALA A 207 -34.82 5.78 28.24
C ALA A 207 -35.70 6.32 29.40
N ALA A 208 -35.61 5.68 30.57
CA ALA A 208 -36.30 6.13 31.78
C ALA A 208 -35.65 7.38 32.39
N SER A 209 -34.31 7.51 32.36
CA SER A 209 -33.60 8.66 32.94
C SER A 209 -33.68 9.94 32.07
N SER A 210 -33.69 9.78 30.74
CA SER A 210 -33.83 10.89 29.78
C SER A 210 -35.27 11.46 29.72
N SER A 211 -36.29 10.62 29.90
CA SER A 211 -37.68 11.06 29.97
C SER A 211 -38.03 11.76 31.29
N VAL A 212 -37.44 11.32 32.41
CA VAL A 212 -37.63 11.96 33.74
C VAL A 212 -36.97 13.34 33.81
N SER A 213 -35.80 13.52 33.19
CA SER A 213 -35.12 14.82 33.15
C SER A 213 -35.79 15.85 32.21
N ALA A 214 -36.45 15.39 31.13
CA ALA A 214 -37.26 16.24 30.26
C ALA A 214 -38.60 16.68 30.90
N LEU A 215 -39.20 15.84 31.74
CA LEU A 215 -40.41 16.18 32.51
C LEU A 215 -40.12 17.12 33.70
N SER A 216 -38.96 16.97 34.35
CA SER A 216 -38.56 17.84 35.48
C SER A 216 -38.26 19.28 35.06
N ARG A 217 -37.78 19.54 33.84
CA ARG A 217 -37.55 20.92 33.32
C ARG A 217 -38.81 21.64 32.84
N ARG A 218 -39.94 20.95 32.72
CA ARG A 218 -41.21 21.53 32.25
C ARG A 218 -42.14 21.92 33.40
N ALA A 219 -41.74 21.66 34.64
CA ALA A 219 -42.50 21.90 35.87
C ALA A 219 -41.87 22.97 36.80
N SER A 220 -40.88 23.73 36.29
CA SER A 220 -40.24 24.86 36.98
C SER A 220 -40.46 26.15 36.19
#